data_AF-A0A0D7X7S7-F1
#
_entry.id   AF-A0A0D7X7S7-F1
#
_cell.length_a   1.000
_cell.length_b   1.000
_cell.length_c   1.000
_cell.angle_alpha   90.00
_cell.angle_beta   90.00
_cell.angle_gamma   90.00
#
_symmetry.space_group_name_H-M   'P 1'
#
loop_
_entity.id
_entity.type
_entity.pdbx_description
1 polymer ?
#
loop_
_entity_poly.entity_id
_entity_poly.type
_entity_poly.pdbx_seq_one_letter_code
_entity_poly.pdbx_strand_id
1 'polypeptide(L)'
;MEFKGEDGMNSEQPLLSGEGQQSPELEQREHPKQGKRLKYTKFRKGIAIIMAALLPGLGHFFLGLFIRGLTFIVLLLLDIFAMLYVVSDGLRINIPLLILLGLFIPVLYFYNVYDVLQSADYMVRYRRKPDRNAQMDARGQQSSPFYAWERGLSFAVLLVVGGGLMILFRMKPRWLGNFFEDYGFLTLAILLMLIGLLVFLREVGLSVKRKKVKERG
;
A
#
# COMPACT_ATOMS: atom_id res chain seq x y z
N MET A 1 12.83 22.12 93.80
CA MET A 1 12.33 21.60 92.51
C MET A 1 13.54 21.57 91.60
N GLU A 2 14.48 20.64 91.72
CA GLU A 2 14.41 19.17 91.59
C GLU A 2 13.82 18.72 90.25
N PHE A 3 14.68 18.11 89.42
CA PHE A 3 14.53 16.97 88.49
C PHE A 3 15.80 17.00 87.62
N LYS A 4 16.91 16.28 87.89
CA LYS A 4 17.21 14.85 88.13
C LYS A 4 17.11 13.96 86.86
N GLY A 5 18.22 13.26 86.58
CA GLY A 5 18.37 12.15 85.63
C GLY A 5 19.57 12.35 84.69
N GLU A 6 20.82 12.16 85.13
CA GLU A 6 21.55 10.87 85.27
C GLU A 6 21.51 10.03 83.98
N ASP A 7 22.58 10.01 83.16
CA ASP A 7 23.85 9.26 83.30
C ASP A 7 23.72 7.85 82.71
N GLY A 8 24.57 7.52 81.75
CA GLY A 8 24.57 6.19 81.14
C GLY A 8 25.64 6.01 80.05
N MET A 9 26.91 6.15 80.43
CA MET A 9 28.03 5.48 79.75
C MET A 9 27.78 3.98 79.68
N ASN A 10 28.06 3.37 78.52
CA ASN A 10 28.87 2.15 78.36
C ASN A 10 28.80 1.73 76.87
N SER A 11 29.90 1.80 76.11
CA SER A 11 31.12 0.99 76.15
C SER A 11 30.97 -0.34 75.39
N GLU A 12 31.88 -0.53 74.43
CA GLU A 12 32.39 -1.82 73.91
C GLU A 12 31.62 -2.49 72.74
N GLN A 13 32.14 -2.25 71.52
CA GLN A 13 32.76 -3.21 70.56
C GLN A 13 32.72 -4.73 70.91
N PRO A 14 33.01 -5.73 70.00
CA PRO A 14 33.14 -5.76 68.53
C PRO A 14 32.62 -7.09 67.84
N LEU A 15 32.93 -7.25 66.54
CA LEU A 15 33.19 -8.50 65.77
C LEU A 15 32.05 -9.40 65.18
N LEU A 16 32.22 -9.61 63.85
CA LEU A 16 32.25 -10.89 63.10
C LEU A 16 31.04 -11.32 62.22
N SER A 17 31.34 -11.33 60.92
CA SER A 17 30.96 -12.26 59.84
C SER A 17 29.61 -12.99 59.86
N GLY A 18 28.78 -12.67 58.87
CA GLY A 18 27.84 -13.60 58.25
C GLY A 18 28.04 -13.58 56.74
N GLU A 19 28.68 -14.62 56.20
CA GLU A 19 28.62 -14.94 54.77
C GLU A 19 27.19 -15.27 54.36
N GLY A 20 26.81 -14.86 53.15
CA GLY A 20 25.79 -15.53 52.35
C GLY A 20 24.37 -14.97 52.46
N GLN A 21 24.04 -14.02 51.57
CA GLN A 21 22.79 -14.14 50.82
C GLN A 21 22.88 -13.39 49.50
N GLN A 22 23.04 -14.18 48.44
CA GLN A 22 22.78 -13.79 47.06
C GLN A 22 21.37 -13.19 46.95
N SER A 23 21.25 -12.07 46.25
CA SER A 23 20.02 -11.67 45.57
C SER A 23 20.37 -10.83 44.33
N PRO A 24 20.74 -11.46 43.20
CA PRO A 24 20.65 -10.81 41.90
C PRO A 24 19.26 -11.08 41.33
N GLU A 25 18.21 -10.44 41.85
CA GLU A 25 16.85 -10.59 41.32
C GLU A 25 16.14 -9.23 41.21
N LEU A 26 16.82 -8.27 40.57
CA LEU A 26 16.11 -7.18 39.92
C LEU A 26 15.68 -7.64 38.51
N GLU A 27 14.50 -8.24 38.50
CA GLU A 27 13.51 -8.14 37.42
C GLU A 27 14.04 -8.38 35.99
N GLN A 28 14.50 -9.61 35.71
CA GLN A 28 14.22 -10.19 34.40
C GLN A 28 12.70 -10.43 34.30
N ARG A 29 11.94 -9.38 33.97
CA ARG A 29 10.59 -9.57 33.44
C ARG A 29 10.72 -10.28 32.11
N GLU A 30 10.53 -11.58 32.17
CA GLU A 30 10.40 -12.42 31.00
C GLU A 30 9.43 -11.78 30.00
N HIS A 31 9.85 -11.72 28.74
CA HIS A 31 9.02 -11.36 27.60
C HIS A 31 8.56 -12.63 26.81
N PRO A 32 7.86 -13.64 27.38
CA PRO A 32 7.57 -14.86 26.64
C PRO A 32 6.32 -14.74 25.74
N LYS A 33 5.74 -13.54 25.57
CA LYS A 33 4.53 -13.33 24.75
C LYS A 33 4.79 -12.98 23.27
N GLN A 34 6.05 -12.81 22.84
CA GLN A 34 6.33 -12.47 21.43
C GLN A 34 6.19 -13.68 20.48
N GLY A 35 6.62 -14.87 20.90
CA GLY A 35 6.61 -16.08 20.05
C GLY A 35 5.21 -16.53 19.61
N LYS A 36 4.22 -16.49 20.52
CA LYS A 36 2.83 -16.88 20.22
C LYS A 36 2.13 -15.90 19.25
N ARG A 37 2.41 -14.59 19.37
CA ARG A 37 1.83 -13.56 18.48
C ARG A 37 2.42 -13.60 17.06
N LEU A 38 3.66 -14.03 16.90
CA LEU A 38 4.31 -14.16 15.59
C LEU A 38 3.67 -15.26 14.73
N LYS A 39 3.37 -16.43 15.31
CA LYS A 39 2.64 -17.53 14.63
C LYS A 39 1.25 -17.07 14.16
N TYR A 40 0.51 -16.37 15.01
CA TYR A 40 -0.83 -15.86 14.67
C TYR A 40 -0.79 -14.86 13.51
N THR A 41 0.27 -14.05 13.41
CA THR A 41 0.42 -13.07 12.33
C THR A 41 0.74 -13.75 10.99
N LYS A 42 1.56 -14.81 10.99
CA LYS A 42 1.81 -15.60 9.78
C LYS A 42 0.57 -16.34 9.28
N PHE A 43 -0.25 -16.87 10.19
CA PHE A 43 -1.52 -17.52 9.82
C PHE A 43 -2.52 -16.52 9.21
N ARG A 44 -2.63 -15.31 9.79
CA ARG A 44 -3.44 -14.23 9.21
C ARG A 44 -2.95 -13.79 7.83
N LYS A 45 -1.63 -13.79 7.58
CA LYS A 45 -1.11 -13.57 6.20
C LYS A 45 -1.64 -14.61 5.23
N GLY A 46 -1.57 -15.89 5.60
CA GLY A 46 -2.02 -16.99 4.75
C GLY A 46 -3.50 -16.84 4.39
N ILE A 47 -4.35 -16.56 5.39
CA ILE A 47 -5.78 -16.31 5.17
C ILE A 47 -5.99 -15.10 4.26
N ALA A 48 -5.28 -13.99 4.49
CA ALA A 48 -5.45 -12.81 3.66
C ALA A 48 -5.05 -13.03 2.19
N ILE A 49 -3.98 -13.80 1.95
CA ILE A 49 -3.54 -14.17 0.60
C ILE A 49 -4.55 -15.10 -0.06
N ILE A 50 -5.06 -16.10 0.69
CA ILE A 50 -6.12 -17.01 0.19
C ILE A 50 -7.39 -16.22 -0.14
N MET A 51 -7.76 -15.23 0.68
CA MET A 51 -8.93 -14.37 0.46
C MET A 51 -8.72 -13.39 -0.70
N ALA A 52 -7.50 -12.89 -0.92
CA ALA A 52 -7.15 -12.12 -2.11
C ALA A 52 -7.24 -12.97 -3.38
N ALA A 53 -6.87 -14.26 -3.28
CA ALA A 53 -6.94 -15.19 -4.39
C ALA A 53 -8.38 -15.63 -4.71
N LEU A 54 -9.30 -15.59 -3.74
CA LEU A 54 -10.71 -15.94 -3.97
C LEU A 54 -11.47 -14.84 -4.69
N LEU A 55 -11.29 -13.59 -4.27
CA LEU A 55 -11.96 -12.44 -4.85
C LEU A 55 -11.05 -11.21 -4.81
N PRO A 56 -10.93 -10.48 -5.93
CA PRO A 56 -10.13 -9.26 -5.98
C PRO A 56 -10.67 -8.24 -4.97
N GLY A 57 -9.79 -7.75 -4.10
CA GLY A 57 -10.10 -6.78 -3.06
C GLY A 57 -10.36 -7.39 -1.68
N LEU A 58 -10.80 -8.66 -1.56
CA LEU A 58 -11.14 -9.26 -0.27
C LEU A 58 -9.94 -9.44 0.68
N GLY A 59 -8.75 -9.69 0.14
CA GLY A 59 -7.53 -9.81 0.94
C GLY A 59 -7.20 -8.55 1.75
N HIS A 60 -7.46 -7.36 1.22
CA HIS A 60 -7.19 -6.10 1.93
C HIS A 60 -8.12 -5.88 3.14
N PHE A 61 -9.36 -6.36 3.08
CA PHE A 61 -10.29 -6.29 4.22
C PHE A 61 -9.75 -7.08 5.42
N PHE A 62 -9.12 -8.23 5.19
CA PHE A 62 -8.51 -9.04 6.26
C PHE A 62 -7.29 -8.38 6.90
N LEU A 63 -6.58 -7.49 6.18
CA LEU A 63 -5.49 -6.68 6.75
C LEU A 63 -6.00 -5.39 7.41
N GLY A 64 -7.30 -5.06 7.30
CA GLY A 64 -7.88 -3.80 7.77
C GLY A 64 -7.71 -2.62 6.81
N LEU A 65 -7.30 -2.87 5.56
CA LEU A 65 -7.12 -1.85 4.51
C LEU A 65 -8.38 -1.74 3.63
N PHE A 66 -9.49 -1.30 4.23
CA PHE A 66 -10.81 -1.25 3.59
C PHE A 66 -10.85 -0.43 2.30
N ILE A 67 -10.23 0.75 2.29
CA ILE A 67 -10.21 1.66 1.12
C ILE A 67 -9.54 0.97 -0.07
N ARG A 68 -8.44 0.24 0.15
CA ARG A 68 -7.72 -0.48 -0.92
C ARG A 68 -8.55 -1.61 -1.49
N GLY A 69 -9.14 -2.42 -0.61
CA GLY A 69 -10.04 -3.49 -1.02
C GLY A 69 -11.21 -2.97 -1.86
N LEU A 70 -11.80 -1.85 -1.42
CA LEU A 70 -12.89 -1.20 -2.13
C LEU A 70 -12.47 -0.66 -3.50
N THR A 71 -11.28 -0.09 -3.63
CA THR A 71 -10.75 0.38 -4.93
C THR A 71 -10.66 -0.74 -5.95
N PHE A 72 -10.16 -1.92 -5.56
CA PHE A 72 -10.12 -3.08 -6.47
C PHE A 72 -11.51 -3.56 -6.87
N ILE A 73 -12.46 -3.59 -5.92
CA ILE A 73 -13.84 -3.98 -6.19
C ILE A 73 -14.48 -3.00 -7.18
N VAL A 74 -14.33 -1.69 -6.96
CA VAL A 74 -14.88 -0.65 -7.85
C VAL A 74 -14.25 -0.69 -9.23
N LEU A 75 -12.92 -0.86 -9.32
CA LEU A 75 -12.23 -0.96 -10.61
C LEU A 75 -12.69 -2.19 -11.40
N LEU A 76 -12.84 -3.34 -10.73
CA LEU A 76 -13.39 -4.54 -11.34
C LEU A 76 -14.84 -4.33 -11.81
N LEU A 77 -15.67 -3.68 -10.98
CA LEU A 77 -17.05 -3.39 -11.34
C LEU A 77 -17.11 -2.47 -12.56
N LEU A 78 -16.29 -1.40 -12.57
CA LEU A 78 -16.19 -0.47 -13.68
C LEU A 78 -15.75 -1.19 -14.95
N ASP A 79 -14.76 -2.08 -14.88
CA ASP A 79 -14.31 -2.89 -16.00
C ASP A 79 -15.42 -3.78 -16.57
N ILE A 80 -16.16 -4.49 -15.70
CA ILE A 80 -17.31 -5.31 -16.10
C ILE A 80 -18.42 -4.47 -16.73
N PHE A 81 -18.73 -3.29 -16.17
CA PHE A 81 -19.70 -2.36 -16.74
C PHE A 81 -19.27 -1.86 -18.13
N ALA A 82 -17.99 -1.53 -18.31
CA ALA A 82 -17.43 -1.16 -19.62
C ALA A 82 -17.60 -2.33 -20.60
N MET A 83 -17.33 -3.55 -20.14
CA MET A 83 -17.37 -4.74 -20.98
C MET A 83 -18.80 -5.00 -21.44
N LEU A 84 -19.75 -4.95 -20.52
CA LEU A 84 -21.16 -5.13 -20.83
C LEU A 84 -21.66 -4.05 -21.79
N TYR A 85 -21.21 -2.81 -21.64
CA TYR A 85 -21.53 -1.73 -22.58
C TYR A 85 -20.99 -2.01 -23.99
N VAL A 86 -19.71 -2.39 -24.11
CA VAL A 86 -19.07 -2.70 -25.39
C VAL A 86 -19.78 -3.86 -26.10
N VAL A 87 -20.23 -4.86 -25.34
CA VAL A 87 -21.00 -6.01 -25.86
C VAL A 87 -22.43 -5.61 -26.24
N SER A 88 -23.14 -4.84 -25.41
CA SER A 88 -24.56 -4.53 -25.60
C SER A 88 -24.83 -3.53 -26.72
N ASP A 89 -23.96 -2.55 -26.92
CA ASP A 89 -24.27 -1.40 -27.78
C ASP A 89 -23.87 -1.63 -29.25
N GLY A 90 -23.59 -2.89 -29.60
CA GLY A 90 -23.35 -3.30 -30.98
C GLY A 90 -22.20 -2.55 -31.64
N LEU A 91 -21.12 -2.24 -30.91
CA LEU A 91 -19.83 -1.90 -31.52
C LEU A 91 -19.30 -3.15 -32.22
N ARG A 92 -19.94 -3.55 -33.34
CA ARG A 92 -19.71 -4.77 -34.12
C ARG A 92 -18.27 -4.93 -34.62
N ILE A 93 -17.39 -3.97 -34.35
CA ILE A 93 -16.03 -3.87 -34.92
C ILE A 93 -14.94 -3.67 -33.84
N ASN A 94 -15.27 -3.27 -32.61
CA ASN A 94 -14.23 -3.04 -31.58
C ASN A 94 -13.88 -4.31 -30.78
N ILE A 95 -13.73 -5.44 -31.50
CA ILE A 95 -13.15 -6.68 -30.96
C ILE A 95 -11.83 -6.39 -30.20
N PRO A 96 -10.92 -5.50 -30.68
CA PRO A 96 -9.71 -5.17 -29.94
C PRO A 96 -9.96 -4.55 -28.56
N LEU A 97 -10.98 -3.70 -28.42
CA LEU A 97 -11.32 -3.06 -27.14
C LEU A 97 -11.89 -4.10 -26.17
N LEU A 98 -12.75 -5.00 -26.65
CA LEU A 98 -13.29 -6.09 -25.85
C LEU A 98 -12.17 -7.02 -25.34
N ILE A 99 -11.21 -7.37 -26.20
CA ILE A 99 -10.04 -8.17 -25.82
C ILE A 99 -9.17 -7.43 -24.81
N LEU A 100 -8.91 -6.13 -25.02
CA LEU A 100 -8.12 -5.30 -24.10
C LEU A 100 -8.75 -5.26 -22.71
N LEU A 101 -10.07 -5.06 -22.64
CA LEU A 101 -10.82 -5.01 -21.40
C LEU A 101 -10.89 -6.39 -20.72
N GLY A 102 -11.09 -7.46 -21.50
CA GLY A 102 -11.00 -8.83 -20.99
C GLY A 102 -9.61 -9.18 -20.44
N LEU A 103 -8.54 -8.62 -21.02
CA LEU A 103 -7.17 -8.75 -20.50
C LEU A 103 -6.94 -7.92 -19.23
N PHE A 104 -7.77 -6.91 -18.98
CA PHE A 104 -7.66 -6.09 -17.78
C PHE A 104 -8.02 -6.89 -16.52
N ILE A 105 -8.99 -7.81 -16.59
CA ILE A 105 -9.40 -8.67 -15.47
C ILE A 105 -8.22 -9.46 -14.88
N PRO A 106 -7.45 -10.28 -15.63
CA PRO A 106 -6.32 -11.02 -15.08
C PRO A 106 -5.20 -10.09 -14.61
N VAL A 107 -4.95 -8.97 -15.29
CA VAL A 107 -3.96 -7.97 -14.85
C VAL A 107 -4.33 -7.38 -13.49
N LEU A 108 -5.59 -6.99 -13.31
CA LEU A 108 -6.11 -6.45 -12.06
C LEU A 108 -6.04 -7.50 -10.94
N TYR A 109 -6.31 -8.76 -11.26
CA TYR A 109 -6.21 -9.87 -10.32
C TYR A 109 -4.75 -10.10 -9.85
N PHE A 110 -3.79 -10.18 -10.78
CA PHE A 110 -2.38 -10.32 -10.43
C PHE A 110 -1.89 -9.16 -9.57
N TYR A 111 -2.27 -7.93 -9.92
CA TYR A 111 -1.92 -6.76 -9.15
C TYR A 111 -2.56 -6.78 -7.75
N ASN A 112 -3.82 -7.21 -7.63
CA ASN A 112 -4.48 -7.35 -6.33
C ASN A 112 -3.74 -8.34 -5.42
N VAL A 113 -3.41 -9.52 -5.95
CA VAL A 113 -2.67 -10.55 -5.19
C VAL A 113 -1.29 -10.03 -4.78
N TYR A 114 -0.58 -9.35 -5.68
CA TYR A 114 0.71 -8.73 -5.40
C TYR A 114 0.64 -7.66 -4.31
N ASP A 115 -0.35 -6.76 -4.36
CA ASP A 115 -0.51 -5.69 -3.36
C ASP A 115 -0.85 -6.26 -1.98
N VAL A 116 -1.66 -7.33 -1.91
CA VAL A 116 -1.93 -8.04 -0.66
C VAL A 116 -0.67 -8.72 -0.12
N LEU A 117 0.13 -9.38 -0.99
CA LEU A 117 1.40 -9.99 -0.61
C LEU A 117 2.38 -8.96 -0.03
N GLN A 118 2.56 -7.81 -0.69
CA GLN A 118 3.41 -6.73 -0.20
C GLN A 118 2.90 -6.14 1.12
N SER A 119 1.59 -5.87 1.20
CA SER A 119 0.95 -5.35 2.42
C SER A 119 1.09 -6.33 3.60
N ALA A 120 0.98 -7.63 3.34
CA ALA A 120 1.15 -8.68 4.33
C ALA A 120 2.61 -8.86 4.74
N ASP A 121 3.57 -8.74 3.82
CA ASP A 121 4.99 -8.78 4.18
C ASP A 121 5.40 -7.59 5.03
N TYR A 122 4.97 -6.39 4.62
CA TYR A 122 5.11 -5.17 5.39
C TYR A 122 4.63 -5.41 6.84
N MET A 123 3.38 -5.78 7.06
CA MET A 123 2.79 -5.99 8.40
C MET A 123 3.64 -6.89 9.32
N VAL A 124 4.33 -7.91 8.79
CA VAL A 124 5.16 -8.80 9.62
C VAL A 124 6.59 -8.33 9.79
N ARG A 125 7.14 -7.57 8.84
CA ARG A 125 8.44 -6.88 9.03
C ARG A 125 8.33 -5.87 10.19
N TYR A 126 7.25 -5.10 10.24
CA TYR A 126 7.00 -4.13 11.33
C TYR A 126 6.81 -4.79 12.68
N ARG A 127 6.20 -5.97 12.74
CA ARG A 127 5.96 -6.66 14.01
C ARG A 127 7.22 -7.32 14.60
N ARG A 128 8.33 -7.36 13.86
CA ARG A 128 9.60 -7.98 14.27
C ARG A 128 10.58 -7.00 14.92
N LYS A 129 10.41 -5.68 14.80
CA LYS A 129 11.27 -4.68 15.46
C LYS A 129 10.43 -3.58 16.14
N PRO A 130 10.41 -3.49 17.48
CA PRO A 130 9.76 -2.40 18.21
C PRO A 130 10.71 -1.20 18.41
N ASP A 131 11.59 -0.91 17.45
CA ASP A 131 12.54 0.20 17.58
C ASP A 131 12.01 1.47 16.91
N ARG A 132 12.23 2.61 17.55
CA ARG A 132 11.89 3.98 17.14
C ARG A 132 12.33 4.33 15.70
N ASN A 133 13.32 3.61 15.15
CA ASN A 133 13.79 3.75 13.78
C ASN A 133 12.86 3.12 12.73
N ALA A 134 12.09 2.08 13.09
CA ALA A 134 11.08 1.49 12.22
C ALA A 134 9.96 2.47 11.87
N GLN A 135 9.68 3.44 12.75
CA GLN A 135 8.67 4.48 12.50
C GLN A 135 9.14 5.53 11.47
N MET A 136 10.45 5.75 11.34
CA MET A 136 11.03 6.59 10.28
C MET A 136 11.01 5.88 8.92
N ASP A 137 11.31 4.58 8.89
CA ASP A 137 11.21 3.76 7.67
C ASP A 137 9.76 3.61 7.17
N ALA A 138 8.77 3.57 8.09
CA ALA A 138 7.35 3.60 7.74
C ALA A 138 6.93 4.88 7.01
N ARG A 139 7.59 6.01 7.33
CA ARG A 139 7.34 7.30 6.68
C ARG A 139 8.08 7.39 5.35
N GLY A 140 9.25 6.76 5.23
CA GLY A 140 10.08 6.72 4.02
C GLY A 140 9.56 5.78 2.93
N GLN A 141 9.04 4.58 3.27
CA GLN A 141 8.49 3.66 2.27
C GLN A 141 7.04 4.03 1.86
N GLN A 142 6.39 4.92 2.60
CA GLN A 142 5.08 5.51 2.26
C GLN A 142 5.14 6.54 1.11
N SER A 143 6.32 6.81 0.54
CA SER A 143 6.54 7.85 -0.47
C SER A 143 6.57 7.34 -1.92
N SER A 144 5.97 6.19 -2.24
CA SER A 144 5.72 5.91 -3.66
C SER A 144 4.60 6.86 -4.12
N PRO A 145 4.78 7.59 -5.24
CA PRO A 145 3.77 8.52 -5.76
C PRO A 145 2.38 7.88 -5.96
N PHE A 146 2.37 6.57 -6.18
CA PHE A 146 1.17 5.75 -6.35
C PHE A 146 0.38 5.57 -5.04
N TYR A 147 1.05 5.40 -3.88
CA TYR A 147 0.37 5.22 -2.58
C TYR A 147 -0.13 6.54 -1.96
N ALA A 148 0.42 7.69 -2.37
CA ALA A 148 -0.11 9.00 -1.99
C ALA A 148 -1.49 9.26 -2.63
N TRP A 149 -1.72 8.72 -3.84
CA TRP A 149 -2.98 8.82 -4.57
C TRP A 149 -4.12 8.03 -3.90
N GLU A 150 -3.84 7.04 -3.06
CA GLU A 150 -4.87 6.23 -2.40
C GLU A 150 -5.42 6.83 -1.09
N ARG A 151 -4.75 7.86 -0.52
CA ARG A 151 -5.15 8.48 0.75
C ARG A 151 -5.96 9.78 0.60
N GLY A 152 -6.21 10.25 -0.62
CA GLY A 152 -6.90 11.52 -0.89
C GLY A 152 -8.25 11.40 -1.61
N LEU A 153 -8.87 12.56 -1.85
CA LEU A 153 -10.08 12.80 -2.66
C LEU A 153 -10.04 12.12 -4.04
N SER A 154 -8.86 11.74 -4.51
CA SER A 154 -8.57 11.00 -5.73
C SER A 154 -9.40 9.74 -5.93
N PHE A 155 -9.72 8.96 -4.89
CA PHE A 155 -10.64 7.81 -5.05
C PHE A 155 -12.05 8.27 -5.44
N ALA A 156 -12.57 9.30 -4.77
CA ALA A 156 -13.85 9.89 -5.11
C ALA A 156 -13.83 10.53 -6.51
N VAL A 157 -12.73 11.22 -6.86
CA VAL A 157 -12.52 11.77 -8.21
C VAL A 157 -12.49 10.66 -9.24
N LEU A 158 -11.79 9.55 -9.01
CA LEU A 158 -11.76 8.42 -9.93
C LEU A 158 -13.15 7.81 -10.12
N LEU A 159 -13.96 7.74 -9.06
CA LEU A 159 -15.31 7.22 -9.12
C LEU A 159 -16.26 8.16 -9.88
N VAL A 160 -16.17 9.47 -9.63
CA VAL A 160 -16.94 10.50 -10.33
C VAL A 160 -16.53 10.62 -11.79
N VAL A 161 -15.23 10.65 -12.07
CA VAL A 161 -14.69 10.74 -13.43
C VAL A 161 -14.96 9.45 -14.18
N GLY A 162 -14.67 8.29 -13.60
CA GLY A 162 -14.89 6.98 -14.22
C GLY A 162 -16.37 6.72 -14.49
N GLY A 163 -17.24 6.91 -13.49
CA GLY A 163 -18.69 6.77 -13.63
C GLY A 163 -19.30 7.82 -14.55
N GLY A 164 -18.87 9.09 -14.45
CA GLY A 164 -19.30 10.17 -15.32
C GLY A 164 -18.89 9.94 -16.76
N LEU A 165 -17.67 9.45 -17.00
CA LEU A 165 -17.19 9.07 -18.32
C LEU A 165 -18.03 7.92 -18.89
N MET A 166 -18.36 6.91 -18.09
CA MET A 166 -19.27 5.83 -18.52
C MET A 166 -20.65 6.34 -18.93
N ILE A 167 -21.23 7.22 -18.13
CA ILE A 167 -22.53 7.81 -18.44
C ILE A 167 -22.44 8.64 -19.72
N LEU A 168 -21.36 9.43 -19.88
CA LEU A 168 -21.10 10.23 -21.08
C LEU A 168 -20.98 9.35 -22.33
N PHE A 169 -20.23 8.25 -22.26
CA PHE A 169 -20.11 7.30 -23.37
C PHE A 169 -21.46 6.64 -23.68
N ARG A 170 -22.24 6.27 -22.66
CA ARG A 170 -23.59 5.69 -22.84
C ARG A 170 -24.57 6.64 -23.52
N MET A 171 -24.42 7.95 -23.35
CA MET A 171 -25.30 8.93 -23.97
C MET A 171 -25.07 9.11 -25.48
N LYS A 172 -24.05 8.45 -26.09
CA LYS A 172 -23.64 8.60 -27.51
C LYS A 172 -23.89 10.04 -28.03
N PRO A 173 -23.24 11.06 -27.43
CA PRO A 173 -23.51 12.44 -27.79
C PRO A 173 -23.26 12.64 -29.28
N ARG A 174 -24.28 13.10 -30.01
CA ARG A 174 -24.25 13.21 -31.48
C ARG A 174 -23.06 14.01 -32.01
N TRP A 175 -22.64 15.03 -31.27
CA TRP A 175 -21.44 15.82 -31.59
C TRP A 175 -20.15 14.98 -31.61
N LEU A 176 -20.02 14.00 -30.72
CA LEU A 176 -18.86 13.12 -30.66
C LEU A 176 -18.81 12.19 -31.88
N GLY A 177 -19.97 11.67 -32.32
CA GLY A 177 -20.08 10.90 -33.56
C GLY A 177 -19.60 11.69 -34.78
N ASN A 178 -20.15 12.89 -34.99
CA ASN A 178 -19.77 13.76 -36.10
C ASN A 178 -18.27 14.12 -36.06
N PHE A 179 -17.72 14.35 -34.86
CA PHE A 179 -16.31 14.67 -34.70
C PHE A 179 -15.39 13.47 -35.03
N PHE A 180 -15.77 12.25 -34.67
CA PHE A 180 -15.01 11.05 -35.02
C PHE A 180 -15.13 10.68 -36.50
N GLU A 181 -16.28 10.97 -37.13
CA GLU A 181 -16.51 10.69 -38.55
C GLU A 181 -15.70 11.65 -39.44
N ASP A 182 -15.65 12.94 -39.09
CA ASP A 182 -14.94 13.95 -39.89
C ASP A 182 -13.45 14.12 -39.50
N TYR A 183 -13.10 13.93 -38.23
CA TYR A 183 -11.77 14.26 -37.68
C TYR A 183 -11.07 13.10 -36.97
N GLY A 184 -11.65 11.90 -36.96
CA GLY A 184 -11.13 10.76 -36.18
C GLY A 184 -9.70 10.35 -36.58
N PHE A 185 -9.41 10.27 -37.89
CA PHE A 185 -8.07 9.89 -38.35
C PHE A 185 -7.01 10.97 -38.06
N LEU A 186 -7.35 12.23 -38.28
CA LEU A 186 -6.43 13.36 -38.18
C LEU A 186 -6.06 13.65 -36.71
N THR A 187 -7.04 13.54 -35.82
CA THR A 187 -6.82 13.68 -34.37
C THR A 187 -5.99 12.54 -33.81
N LEU A 188 -6.23 11.30 -34.24
CA LEU A 188 -5.42 10.14 -33.87
C LEU A 188 -3.97 10.28 -34.32
N ALA A 189 -3.75 10.71 -35.58
CA ALA A 189 -2.42 10.92 -36.12
C ALA A 189 -1.62 11.98 -35.33
N ILE A 190 -2.24 13.13 -35.01
CA ILE A 190 -1.62 14.17 -34.20
C ILE A 190 -1.31 13.68 -32.78
N LEU A 191 -2.24 12.93 -32.17
CA LEU A 191 -2.05 12.39 -30.83
C LEU A 191 -0.88 11.40 -30.77
N LEU A 192 -0.80 10.45 -31.71
CA LEU A 192 0.32 9.52 -31.82
C LEU A 192 1.64 10.24 -32.08
N MET A 193 1.63 11.27 -32.93
CA MET A 193 2.80 12.09 -33.20
C MET A 193 3.30 12.80 -31.94
N LEU A 194 2.40 13.39 -31.14
CA LEU A 194 2.73 14.03 -29.87
C LEU A 194 3.26 13.06 -28.82
N ILE A 195 2.65 11.88 -28.68
CA ILE A 195 3.11 10.84 -27.75
C ILE A 195 4.50 10.35 -28.17
N GLY A 196 4.71 10.08 -29.45
CA GLY A 196 6.02 9.69 -29.99
C GLY A 196 7.09 10.74 -29.73
N LEU A 197 6.75 12.02 -29.94
CA LEU A 197 7.64 13.13 -29.65
C LEU A 197 7.99 13.22 -28.16
N LEU A 198 7.02 13.08 -27.26
CA LEU A 198 7.26 13.09 -25.81
C LEU A 198 8.18 11.95 -25.35
N VAL A 199 7.97 10.74 -25.85
CA VAL A 199 8.84 9.59 -25.54
C VAL A 199 10.25 9.83 -26.07
N PHE A 200 10.37 10.37 -27.29
CA PHE A 200 11.66 10.70 -27.88
C PHE A 200 12.42 11.76 -27.08
N LEU A 201 11.77 12.87 -26.70
CA LEU A 201 12.41 13.91 -25.87
C LEU A 201 12.83 13.35 -24.51
N ARG A 202 11.99 12.51 -23.89
CA ARG A 202 12.31 11.87 -22.62
C ARG A 202 13.58 11.02 -22.74
N GLU A 203 13.69 10.21 -23.80
CA GLU A 203 14.83 9.32 -24.01
C GLU A 203 16.11 10.10 -24.37
N VAL A 204 16.00 11.15 -25.19
CA VAL A 204 17.14 12.03 -25.49
C VAL A 204 17.64 12.75 -24.22
N GLY A 205 16.74 13.24 -23.37
CA GLY A 205 17.11 13.85 -22.09
C GLY A 205 17.83 12.88 -21.15
N LEU A 206 17.38 11.62 -21.10
CA LEU A 206 18.01 10.57 -20.30
C LEU A 206 19.38 10.17 -20.85
N SER A 207 19.55 10.09 -22.17
CA SER A 207 20.82 9.72 -22.81
C SER A 207 21.90 10.81 -22.64
N VAL A 208 21.53 12.09 -22.70
CA VAL A 208 22.45 13.23 -22.44
C VAL A 208 22.92 13.23 -20.98
N LYS A 209 22.03 12.95 -20.02
CA LYS A 209 22.41 12.83 -18.59
C LYS A 209 23.41 11.68 -18.38
N ARG A 210 23.22 10.53 -19.03
CA ARG A 210 24.15 9.39 -18.92
C ARG A 210 25.54 9.70 -19.49
N LYS A 211 25.63 10.43 -20.61
CA LYS A 211 26.92 10.86 -21.16
C LYS A 211 27.67 11.83 -20.25
N LYS A 212 26.99 12.83 -19.68
CA LYS A 212 27.61 13.78 -18.73
C LYS A 212 28.13 13.13 -17.45
N VAL A 213 27.53 12.02 -17.00
CA VAL A 213 28.00 11.27 -15.82
C VAL A 213 29.25 10.45 -16.14
N LYS A 214 29.37 9.94 -17.37
CA LYS A 214 30.52 9.14 -17.82
C LYS A 214 31.78 9.99 -18.12
N GLU A 215 31.62 11.27 -18.42
CA GLU A 215 32.74 12.21 -18.62
C GLU A 215 33.26 12.85 -17.33
N ARG A 216 32.58 12.62 -16.19
CA ARG A 216 32.94 13.18 -14.87
C ARG A 216 33.51 12.15 -13.89
N GLY A 217 33.67 10.89 -14.29
CA GLY A 217 34.33 9.83 -13.52
C GLY A 217 35.48 9.27 -14.33
#